data_AF-A0A447JBT2-F1
#
_entry.id   AF-A0A447JBT2-F1
#
_cell.length_a   1.000
_cell.length_b   1.000
_cell.length_c   1.000
_cell.angle_alpha   90.00
_cell.angle_beta   90.00
_cell.angle_gamma   90.00
#
_symmetry.space_group_name_H-M   'P 1'
#
loop_
_entity.id
_entity.type
_entity.pdbx_description
1 polymer ?
#
loop_
_entity_poly.entity_id
_entity_poly.type
_entity_poly.pdbx_seq_one_letter_code
_entity_poly.pdbx_strand_id
1 'polypeptide(L)' 'MTGIASAATSVLIGYLAANTTTLHLGSGGVMLPNHSPLVIAEQFGTLNTLYPGRIDFRVGTRAG' A
#
# COMPACT_ATOMS: atom_id res chain seq x y z
N MET A 1 1.57 17.91 9.44
CA MET A 1 1.41 16.73 8.55
C MET A 1 -0.07 16.43 8.38
N THR A 2 -0.78 17.29 7.69
CA THR A 2 -2.18 17.09 7.31
C THR A 2 -2.19 16.39 5.96
N GLY A 3 -2.77 15.19 5.87
CA GLY A 3 -2.92 14.43 4.61
C GLY A 3 -2.12 13.13 4.48
N ILE A 4 -1.21 12.82 5.42
CA ILE A 4 -0.55 11.51 5.46
C ILE A 4 -1.31 10.61 6.45
N ALA A 5 -2.06 9.64 5.93
CA ALA A 5 -2.85 8.72 6.75
C ALA A 5 -2.00 7.65 7.46
N SER A 6 -0.86 7.27 6.89
CA SER A 6 0.08 6.32 7.47
C SER A 6 1.49 6.54 6.92
N ALA A 7 2.51 6.39 7.76
CA ALA A 7 3.91 6.39 7.36
C ALA A 7 4.39 5.01 6.88
N ALA A 8 3.64 3.94 7.18
CA ALA A 8 3.99 2.55 6.86
C ALA A 8 2.80 1.83 6.21
N THR A 9 2.39 2.33 5.04
CA THR A 9 1.17 1.89 4.34
C THR A 9 1.11 0.37 4.12
N SER A 10 2.19 -0.25 3.64
CA SER A 10 2.25 -1.69 3.38
C SER A 10 2.11 -2.53 4.66
N VAL A 11 2.70 -2.08 5.77
CA VAL A 11 2.58 -2.74 7.08
C VAL A 11 1.14 -2.69 7.58
N LEU A 12 0.50 -1.52 7.52
CA LEU A 12 -0.89 -1.36 7.96
C LEU A 12 -1.86 -2.18 7.10
N ILE A 13 -1.66 -2.18 5.78
CA ILE A 13 -2.46 -3.02 4.86
C ILE A 13 -2.27 -4.51 5.21
N GLY A 14 -1.03 -4.97 5.42
CA GLY A 14 -0.76 -6.36 5.82
C GLY A 14 -1.44 -6.74 7.13
N TYR A 15 -1.36 -5.87 8.14
CA TYR A 15 -2.03 -6.09 9.42
C TYR A 15 -3.55 -6.23 9.27
N LEU A 16 -4.19 -5.34 8.51
CA LEU A 16 -5.63 -5.40 8.26
C LEU A 16 -6.01 -6.62 7.41
N ALA A 17 -5.20 -6.95 6.40
CA ALA A 17 -5.43 -8.09 5.50
C ALA A 17 -5.37 -9.43 6.26
N ALA A 18 -4.48 -9.55 7.24
CA ALA A 18 -4.39 -10.72 8.12
C ALA A 18 -5.60 -10.88 9.06
N ASN A 19 -6.27 -9.79 9.41
CA ASN A 19 -7.38 -9.78 10.38
C ASN A 19 -8.77 -9.66 9.74
N THR A 20 -8.85 -9.64 8.41
CA THR A 20 -10.12 -9.48 7.67
C THR A 20 -10.12 -10.41 6.48
N THR A 21 -11.29 -10.86 6.03
CA THR A 21 -11.40 -11.79 4.89
C THR A 21 -12.19 -11.22 3.71
N THR A 22 -13.03 -10.21 3.96
CA THR A 22 -13.96 -9.64 2.98
C THR A 22 -13.57 -8.25 2.49
N LEU A 23 -12.71 -7.54 3.22
CA LEU A 23 -12.31 -6.19 2.87
C LEU A 23 -11.26 -6.20 1.76
N HIS A 24 -11.46 -5.32 0.78
CA HIS A 24 -10.43 -4.88 -0.16
C HIS A 24 -9.65 -3.74 0.48
N LEU A 25 -8.33 -3.81 0.40
CA LEU A 25 -7.43 -2.90 1.08
C LEU A 25 -6.49 -2.28 0.07
N GLY A 26 -6.38 -0.96 0.10
CA GLY A 26 -5.56 -0.25 -0.86
C GLY A 26 -4.83 0.94 -0.28
N SER A 27 -3.78 1.35 -0.97
CA SER A 27 -3.10 2.61 -0.66
C SER A 27 -3.92 3.80 -1.17
N GLY A 28 -4.02 4.88 -0.39
CA GLY A 28 -4.57 6.16 -0.87
C GLY A 28 -3.72 6.86 -1.95
N GLY A 29 -2.52 6.35 -2.23
CA GLY A 29 -1.54 6.90 -3.16
C GLY A 29 -0.14 6.86 -2.55
N VAL A 30 0.74 5.98 -3.02
CA VAL A 30 2.15 5.97 -2.61
C VAL A 30 2.92 7.00 -3.43
N MET A 31 3.59 7.94 -2.76
CA MET A 31 4.47 8.93 -3.39
C MET A 31 5.74 8.25 -3.89
N LEU A 32 5.68 7.64 -5.07
CA LEU A 32 6.84 6.97 -5.68
C LEU A 32 8.09 7.86 -5.81
N PRO A 33 8.01 9.19 -6.07
CA PRO A 33 9.21 10.03 -6.10
C PRO A 33 10.01 10.04 -4.78
N ASN A 34 9.39 9.67 -3.66
CA ASN A 34 10.03 9.68 -2.34
C ASN A 34 10.51 8.27 -1.89
N HIS A 35 10.24 7.23 -2.68
CA HIS A 35 10.52 5.83 -2.32
C HIS A 35 11.21 5.10 -3.47
N SER A 36 11.98 4.05 -3.17
CA SER A 36 12.51 3.18 -4.23
C SER A 36 11.36 2.42 -4.91
N PRO A 37 11.18 2.53 -6.24
CA PRO A 37 10.12 1.81 -6.94
C PRO A 37 10.19 0.30 -6.77
N LEU A 38 11.41 -0.27 -6.73
CA LEU A 38 11.60 -1.71 -6.53
C LEU A 38 11.07 -2.15 -5.16
N VAL A 39 11.38 -1.39 -4.11
CA VAL A 39 10.91 -1.71 -2.75
C VAL A 39 9.38 -1.67 -2.68
N ILE A 40 8.75 -0.68 -3.30
CA ILE A 40 7.28 -0.60 -3.33
C ILE A 40 6.68 -1.76 -4.13
N ALA A 41 7.30 -2.14 -5.26
CA ALA A 41 6.87 -3.29 -6.06
C ALA A 41 6.99 -4.61 -5.28
N GLU A 42 8.09 -4.85 -4.58
CA GLU A 42 8.28 -6.04 -3.75
C GLU A 42 7.26 -6.13 -2.61
N GLN A 43 7.01 -5.01 -1.93
CA GLN A 43 6.06 -4.95 -0.83
C GLN A 43 4.63 -5.24 -1.30
N PHE A 44 4.13 -4.51 -2.30
CA PHE A 44 2.75 -4.70 -2.78
C PHE A 44 2.59 -5.99 -3.58
N GLY A 45 3.62 -6.45 -4.28
CA GLY A 45 3.66 -7.76 -4.92
C GLY A 45 3.53 -8.89 -3.91
N THR A 46 4.32 -8.84 -2.83
CA THR A 46 4.23 -9.82 -1.74
C THR A 46 2.85 -9.82 -1.09
N LEU A 47 2.30 -8.64 -0.78
CA LEU A 47 0.94 -8.53 -0.21
C LEU A 47 -0.12 -9.13 -1.15
N ASN A 48 -0.04 -8.87 -2.44
CA ASN A 48 -0.98 -9.43 -3.41
C ASN A 48 -0.83 -10.96 -3.56
N THR A 49 0.38 -11.50 -3.40
CA THR A 49 0.59 -12.95 -3.34
C THR A 49 0.00 -13.58 -2.07
N LEU A 50 0.15 -12.92 -0.92
CA LEU A 50 -0.37 -13.41 0.36
C LEU A 50 -1.90 -13.28 0.46
N TYR A 51 -2.47 -12.25 -0.15
CA TYR A 51 -3.90 -11.90 -0.08
C TYR A 51 -4.47 -11.65 -1.49
N PRO A 52 -4.58 -12.71 -2.32
CA PRO A 52 -4.93 -12.57 -3.72
C PRO A 52 -6.31 -11.95 -3.92
N GLY A 53 -6.39 -10.99 -4.84
CA GLY A 53 -7.62 -10.30 -5.22
C GLY A 53 -8.11 -9.23 -4.23
N ARG A 54 -7.32 -8.93 -3.19
CA ARG A 54 -7.74 -8.03 -2.10
C ARG A 54 -6.86 -6.80 -1.91
N ILE A 55 -5.77 -6.67 -2.67
CA ILE A 55 -4.78 -5.61 -2.46
C ILE A 55 -4.73 -4.67 -3.66
N ASP A 56 -5.06 -3.40 -3.41
CA ASP A 56 -5.04 -2.35 -4.42
C ASP A 56 -3.83 -1.43 -4.23
N PHE A 57 -3.00 -1.32 -5.26
CA PHE A 57 -1.87 -0.40 -5.28
C PHE A 57 -2.20 0.83 -6.13
N ARG A 58 -2.16 2.02 -5.52
CA ARG A 58 -2.33 3.29 -6.21
C ARG A 58 -1.04 4.08 -6.12
N VAL A 59 -0.59 4.56 -7.27
CA VAL A 59 0.57 5.46 -7.37
C VAL A 59 0.07 6.89 -7.27
N GLY A 60 0.67 7.66 -6.37
CA GLY A 60 0.47 9.10 -6.36
C GLY A 60 1.67 9.81 -6.95
N THR A 61 1.42 10.91 -7.65
CA THR A 61 2.45 11.83 -8.11
C THR A 61 2.58 12.94 -7.07
N ARG A 62 3.78 13.51 -6.93
CA ARG A 62 3.94 14.74 -6.16
C ARG A 62 3.19 15.84 -6.92
N ALA A 63 2.07 16.32 -6.39
CA ALA A 63 1.61 17.67 -6.70
C ALA A 63 2.57 18.63 -5.97
N GLY A 64 3.02 19.66 -6.68
CA GLY A 64 3.98 20.66 -6.18
C GLY A 64 3.62 21.20 -4.82
#